data_AF-A0A4Y7SCY8-F1
#
_entry.id   AF-A0A4Y7SCY8-F1
#
_cell.length_a   1.000
_cell.length_b   1.000
_cell.length_c   1.000
_cell.angle_alpha   90.00
_cell.angle_beta   90.00
_cell.angle_gamma   90.00
#
_symmetry.space_group_name_H-M   'P 1'
#
loop_
_entity.id
_entity.type
_entity.pdbx_description
1 polymer ?
#
loop_
_entity_poly.entity_id
_entity_poly.type
_entity_poly.pdbx_seq_one_letter_code
_entity_poly.pdbx_strand_id
1 'polypeptide(L)'
;MAFNRSFLSLFALVSLLTNISSTLAFPSYSSLAGLSEREVEELVARLPQVLPPNPPGPLEFNGTKLYLPRDGVATPTQIIQAVQEGFNMDSGTARFVVYAAHLVDGNLVTDLLSIGGKTKKTGADPPPPAIVG
;
A
#
# COMPACT_ATOMS: atom_id res chain seq x y z
N MET A 1 24.21 -18.64 20.36
CA MET A 1 23.71 -19.73 19.49
C MET A 1 24.17 -19.40 18.07
N ALA A 2 25.17 -20.10 17.54
CA ALA A 2 25.73 -19.79 16.22
C ALA A 2 24.95 -20.54 15.14
N PHE A 3 24.34 -19.82 14.20
CA PHE A 3 23.66 -20.43 13.06
C PHE A 3 24.70 -21.01 12.09
N ASN A 4 24.43 -22.22 11.59
CA ASN A 4 25.32 -22.88 10.65
C ASN A 4 25.28 -22.17 9.27
N ARG A 5 26.38 -22.24 8.51
CA ARG A 5 26.51 -21.55 7.22
C ARG A 5 25.42 -21.96 6.22
N SER A 6 24.97 -23.22 6.28
CA SER A 6 23.90 -23.74 5.44
C SER A 6 22.53 -23.11 5.75
N PHE A 7 22.24 -22.86 7.03
CA PHE A 7 21.00 -22.20 7.46
C PHE A 7 20.99 -20.73 7.04
N LEU A 8 22.12 -20.03 7.18
CA LEU A 8 22.25 -18.65 6.71
C LEU A 8 22.07 -18.55 5.19
N SER A 9 22.63 -19.51 4.44
CA SER A 9 22.46 -19.62 2.99
C SER A 9 21.00 -19.89 2.59
N LEU A 10 20.34 -20.83 3.25
CA LEU A 10 18.94 -21.17 2.97
C LEU A 10 18.02 -19.98 3.28
N PHE A 11 18.22 -19.34 4.44
CA PHE A 11 17.46 -18.16 4.84
C PHE A 11 17.64 -17.00 3.86
N ALA A 12 18.88 -16.75 3.40
CA ALA A 12 19.16 -15.73 2.39
C ALA A 12 18.44 -16.04 1.06
N LEU A 13 18.45 -17.30 0.63
CA LEU A 13 17.80 -17.71 -0.61
C LEU A 13 16.27 -17.58 -0.55
N VAL A 14 15.65 -17.98 0.56
CA VAL A 14 14.20 -17.86 0.77
C VAL A 14 13.77 -16.38 0.89
N SER A 15 14.54 -15.55 1.59
CA SER A 15 14.27 -14.10 1.62
C SER A 15 14.40 -13.44 0.25
N LEU A 16 15.33 -13.91 -0.60
CA LEU A 16 15.45 -13.37 -1.97
C LEU A 16 14.24 -13.74 -2.84
N LEU A 17 13.77 -14.99 -2.74
CA LEU A 17 12.65 -15.52 -3.52
C LEU A 17 11.30 -14.87 -3.15
N THR A 18 11.12 -14.50 -1.89
CA THR A 18 9.85 -13.91 -1.38
C THR A 18 9.67 -12.44 -1.75
N ASN A 19 10.72 -11.75 -2.21
CA ASN A 19 10.66 -10.35 -2.65
C ASN A 19 10.46 -10.21 -4.17
N ILE A 20 10.31 -11.31 -4.91
CA ILE A 20 9.99 -11.27 -6.34
C ILE A 20 8.47 -11.08 -6.49
N SER A 21 7.98 -9.91 -6.09
CA SER A 21 6.62 -9.47 -6.43
C SER A 21 6.53 -9.42 -7.95
N SER A 22 5.85 -10.40 -8.54
CA SER A 22 5.60 -10.47 -9.97
C SER A 22 4.52 -9.44 -10.29
N THR A 23 4.92 -8.18 -10.49
CA THR A 23 4.05 -7.19 -11.08
C THR A 23 3.92 -7.55 -12.56
N LEU A 24 2.88 -8.32 -12.90
CA LEU A 24 2.47 -8.51 -14.29
C LEU A 24 1.89 -7.17 -14.78
N ALA A 25 2.78 -6.27 -15.17
CA ALA A 25 2.43 -5.09 -15.92
C ALA A 25 1.96 -5.56 -17.31
N PHE A 26 0.65 -5.77 -17.38
CA PHE A 26 -0.12 -6.21 -18.54
C PHE A 26 0.11 -7.67 -18.98
N PRO A 27 -0.95 -8.49 -19.12
CA PRO A 27 -0.82 -9.82 -19.71
C PRO A 27 -0.30 -9.68 -21.14
N SER A 28 0.84 -10.33 -21.41
CA SER A 28 1.46 -10.33 -22.73
C SER A 28 0.50 -10.98 -23.74
N TYR A 29 -0.10 -10.15 -24.60
CA TYR A 29 -0.78 -10.51 -25.85
C TYR A 29 -1.77 -11.68 -25.83
N SER A 30 -2.44 -11.94 -24.70
CA SER A 30 -3.68 -12.71 -24.78
C SER A 30 -4.70 -11.88 -25.55
N SER A 31 -5.37 -12.49 -26.53
CA SER A 31 -6.33 -11.79 -27.39
C SER A 31 -7.29 -10.95 -26.55
N LEU A 32 -7.36 -9.64 -26.83
CA LEU A 32 -8.06 -8.63 -26.02
C LEU A 32 -9.52 -9.00 -25.66
N ALA A 33 -10.13 -9.94 -26.38
CA ALA A 33 -11.45 -10.52 -26.08
C ALA A 33 -11.67 -11.94 -26.67
N GLY A 34 -10.61 -12.68 -27.02
CA GLY A 34 -10.74 -13.99 -27.69
C GLY A 34 -11.01 -13.93 -29.21
N LEU A 35 -10.77 -12.77 -29.83
CA LEU A 35 -10.86 -12.55 -31.28
C LEU A 35 -9.55 -12.95 -31.98
N SER A 36 -9.64 -13.35 -33.25
CA SER A 36 -8.44 -13.53 -34.08
C SER A 36 -7.79 -12.17 -34.40
N GLU A 37 -6.47 -12.16 -34.65
CA GLU A 37 -5.71 -10.94 -34.94
C GLU A 37 -6.31 -10.11 -36.09
N ARG A 38 -6.87 -10.79 -37.10
CA ARG A 38 -7.52 -10.15 -38.25
C ARG A 38 -8.83 -9.46 -37.88
N GLU A 39 -9.62 -10.07 -36.98
CA GLU A 39 -10.84 -9.45 -36.45
C GLU A 39 -10.50 -8.24 -35.57
N VAL A 40 -9.39 -8.30 -34.83
CA VAL A 40 -8.89 -7.14 -34.07
C VAL A 40 -8.49 -6.01 -35.02
N GLU A 41 -7.75 -6.30 -36.09
CA GLU A 41 -7.39 -5.28 -37.08
C GLU A 41 -8.62 -4.66 -37.77
N GLU A 42 -9.60 -5.49 -38.14
CA GLU A 42 -10.85 -5.01 -38.74
C GLU A 42 -11.66 -4.14 -37.77
N LEU A 43 -11.72 -4.52 -36.48
CA LEU A 43 -12.40 -3.72 -35.47
C LEU A 43 -11.63 -2.43 -35.17
N VAL A 44 -10.30 -2.48 -35.02
CA VAL A 44 -9.46 -1.30 -34.79
C VAL A 44 -9.59 -0.30 -35.95
N ALA A 45 -9.69 -0.79 -37.19
CA ALA A 45 -9.94 0.06 -38.36
C ALA A 45 -11.32 0.74 -38.34
N ARG A 46 -12.31 0.15 -37.65
CA ARG A 46 -13.68 0.67 -37.53
C ARG A 46 -13.91 1.50 -36.27
N LEU A 47 -12.99 1.45 -35.30
CA LEU A 47 -13.12 2.21 -34.06
C LEU A 47 -12.95 3.71 -34.35
N PRO A 48 -13.82 4.57 -33.78
CA PRO A 48 -13.62 6.01 -33.87
C PRO A 48 -12.35 6.40 -33.10
N GLN A 49 -11.50 7.24 -33.70
CA GLN A 49 -10.33 7.75 -32.99
C GLN A 49 -10.78 8.73 -31.90
N VAL A 50 -10.59 8.32 -30.64
CA VAL A 50 -10.72 9.22 -29.49
C VAL A 50 -9.37 9.89 -29.28
N LEU A 51 -9.28 11.18 -29.61
CA LEU A 51 -8.11 11.97 -29.26
C LEU A 51 -8.03 12.00 -27.73
N PRO A 52 -6.90 11.58 -27.13
CA PRO A 52 -6.74 11.70 -25.69
C PRO A 52 -6.85 13.18 -25.31
N PRO A 53 -7.44 13.50 -24.15
CA PRO A 53 -7.41 14.87 -23.65
C PRO A 53 -5.95 15.31 -23.52
N ASN A 54 -5.71 16.63 -23.61
CA ASN A 54 -4.39 17.18 -23.33
C ASN A 54 -3.89 16.62 -21.98
N PRO A 55 -2.61 16.25 -21.87
CA PRO A 55 -2.08 15.72 -20.62
C PRO A 55 -2.41 16.70 -19.49
N PRO A 56 -2.78 16.20 -18.30
CA PRO A 56 -2.93 17.04 -17.14
C PRO A 56 -1.70 17.93 -16.98
N GLY A 57 -1.92 19.19 -16.59
CA GLY A 57 -0.83 20.12 -16.35
C GLY A 57 0.13 19.60 -15.25
N PRO A 58 1.29 20.26 -15.08
CA PRO A 58 2.19 19.97 -13.97
C PRO A 58 1.43 19.97 -12.64
N LEU A 59 1.83 19.07 -11.73
CA LEU A 59 1.21 18.96 -10.41
C LEU A 59 1.20 20.32 -9.71
N GLU A 60 0.08 20.69 -9.09
CA GLU A 60 -0.05 21.96 -8.36
C GLU A 60 0.94 22.09 -7.20
N PHE A 61 1.44 20.97 -6.67
CA PHE A 61 2.40 20.94 -5.57
C PHE A 61 3.57 20.01 -5.90
N ASN A 62 4.78 20.57 -5.93
CA ASN A 62 6.04 19.87 -6.22
C ASN A 62 6.97 19.73 -5.00
N GLY A 63 6.47 20.03 -3.79
CA GLY A 63 7.22 19.97 -2.54
C GLY A 63 7.02 18.68 -1.76
N THR A 64 7.62 18.59 -0.57
CA THR A 64 7.40 17.49 0.37
C THR A 64 6.01 17.60 1.02
N LYS A 65 5.13 16.64 0.74
CA LYS A 65 3.80 16.56 1.35
C LYS A 65 3.89 15.75 2.64
N LEU A 66 3.40 16.31 3.75
CA LEU A 66 3.15 15.56 4.97
C LEU A 66 1.72 15.02 4.89
N TYR A 67 1.59 13.70 4.78
CA TYR A 67 0.30 13.03 4.61
C TYR A 67 -0.44 12.76 5.93
N LEU A 68 0.23 12.91 7.07
CA LEU A 68 -0.31 12.65 8.41
C LEU A 68 -0.43 13.94 9.26
N PRO A 69 -1.31 13.94 10.28
CA PRO A 69 -1.32 14.97 11.31
C PRO A 69 0.08 15.19 11.93
N ARG A 70 0.45 16.46 12.10
CA ARG A 70 1.79 16.87 12.59
C ARG A 70 2.09 16.45 14.02
N ASP A 71 1.07 16.05 14.78
CA ASP A 71 1.20 15.68 16.17
C ASP A 71 1.44 14.18 16.39
N GLY A 72 1.53 13.40 15.31
CA GLY A 72 1.86 11.97 15.37
C GLY A 72 0.72 11.09 15.89
N VAL A 73 -0.52 11.58 15.85
CA VAL A 73 -1.72 10.82 16.20
C VAL A 73 -2.68 10.85 15.02
N ALA A 74 -3.05 9.67 14.54
CA ALA A 74 -3.84 9.55 13.32
C ALA A 74 -4.81 8.38 13.40
N THR A 75 -5.87 8.47 12.60
CA THR A 75 -6.80 7.36 12.39
C THR A 75 -6.19 6.31 11.46
N PRO A 76 -6.59 5.03 11.56
CA PRO A 76 -6.18 3.98 10.63
C PRO A 76 -6.39 4.37 9.17
N THR A 77 -7.52 4.99 8.86
CA THR A 77 -7.85 5.45 7.51
C THR A 77 -6.85 6.49 7.00
N GLN A 78 -6.49 7.48 7.83
CA GLN A 78 -5.49 8.49 7.48
C GLN A 78 -4.11 7.86 7.22
N ILE A 79 -3.72 6.86 8.02
CA ILE A 79 -2.43 6.18 7.83
C ILE A 79 -2.43 5.37 6.54
N ILE A 80 -3.49 4.61 6.27
CA ILE A 80 -3.62 3.82 5.03
C ILE A 80 -3.55 4.74 3.80
N GLN A 81 -4.29 5.85 3.82
CA GLN A 81 -4.25 6.83 2.73
C GLN A 81 -2.86 7.45 2.61
N ALA A 82 -2.23 7.80 3.73
CA ALA A 82 -0.91 8.42 3.73
C ALA A 82 0.18 7.50 3.16
N VAL A 83 0.15 6.20 3.44
CA VAL A 83 1.15 5.26 2.89
C VAL A 83 0.86 4.90 1.43
N GLN A 84 -0.40 4.90 1.02
CA GLN A 84 -0.77 4.72 -0.38
C GLN A 84 -0.36 5.93 -1.21
N GLU A 85 -0.69 7.15 -0.78
CA GLU A 85 -0.32 8.36 -1.52
C GLU A 85 1.17 8.70 -1.40
N GLY A 86 1.77 8.48 -0.23
CA GLY A 86 3.15 8.89 0.06
C GLY A 86 4.21 7.88 -0.39
N PHE A 87 3.89 6.58 -0.37
CA PHE A 87 4.85 5.51 -0.69
C PHE A 87 4.36 4.55 -1.78
N ASN A 88 3.16 4.76 -2.34
CA ASN A 88 2.55 3.83 -3.29
C ASN A 88 2.45 2.39 -2.73
N MET A 89 2.21 2.27 -1.42
CA MET A 89 2.08 0.98 -0.75
C MET A 89 0.82 0.25 -1.23
N ASP A 90 0.92 -1.06 -1.48
CA ASP A 90 -0.22 -1.89 -1.80
C ASP A 90 -1.32 -1.79 -0.72
N SER A 91 -2.58 -1.74 -1.16
CA SER A 91 -3.74 -1.54 -0.30
C SER A 91 -3.94 -2.70 0.69
N GLY A 92 -3.68 -3.94 0.27
CA GLY A 92 -3.79 -5.11 1.13
C GLY A 92 -2.76 -5.07 2.27
N THR A 93 -1.52 -4.77 1.92
CA THR A 93 -0.41 -4.64 2.88
C THR A 93 -0.63 -3.46 3.83
N ALA A 94 -1.03 -2.29 3.31
CA ALA A 94 -1.32 -1.10 4.11
C ALA A 94 -2.42 -1.37 5.15
N ARG A 95 -3.53 -1.99 4.72
CA ARG A 95 -4.62 -2.35 5.64
C ARG A 95 -4.16 -3.33 6.70
N PHE A 96 -3.48 -4.40 6.30
CA PHE A 96 -3.04 -5.43 7.23
C PHE A 96 -2.14 -4.85 8.33
N VAL A 97 -1.10 -4.10 7.96
CA VAL A 97 -0.16 -3.52 8.92
C VAL A 97 -0.83 -2.50 9.83
N VAL A 98 -1.64 -1.59 9.26
CA VAL A 98 -2.27 -0.52 10.04
C VAL A 98 -3.32 -1.07 11.01
N TYR A 99 -4.17 -2.01 10.59
CA TYR A 99 -5.14 -2.60 11.50
C TYR A 99 -4.50 -3.53 12.54
N ALA A 100 -3.42 -4.25 12.18
CA ALA A 100 -2.66 -5.02 13.17
C ALA A 100 -2.07 -4.09 14.25
N ALA A 101 -1.46 -2.97 13.85
CA ALA A 101 -0.95 -1.98 14.80
C ALA A 101 -2.07 -1.33 15.61
N HIS A 102 -3.20 -0.99 14.99
CA HIS A 102 -4.34 -0.38 15.68
C HIS A 102 -4.96 -1.31 16.73
N LEU A 103 -4.98 -2.63 16.48
CA LEU A 103 -5.49 -3.63 17.44
C LEU A 103 -4.58 -3.83 18.65
N VAL A 104 -3.27 -3.68 18.49
CA VAL A 104 -2.28 -3.93 19.55
C VAL A 104 -1.97 -2.66 20.34
N ASP A 105 -1.79 -1.53 19.65
CA ASP A 105 -1.29 -0.29 20.23
C ASP A 105 -2.29 0.88 20.13
N GLY A 106 -3.35 0.74 19.34
CA GLY A 106 -4.34 1.80 19.12
C GLY A 106 -5.47 1.81 20.15
N ASN A 107 -6.10 2.98 20.33
CA ASN A 107 -7.33 3.07 21.10
C ASN A 107 -8.53 2.79 20.19
N LEU A 108 -9.11 1.59 20.35
CA LEU A 108 -10.24 1.11 19.55
C LEU A 108 -11.55 1.87 19.78
N VAL A 109 -11.66 2.64 20.86
CA VAL A 109 -12.87 3.43 21.17
C VAL A 109 -12.84 4.77 20.44
N THR A 110 -11.67 5.39 20.35
CA THR A 110 -11.49 6.70 19.72
C THR A 110 -11.03 6.61 18.27
N ASP A 111 -10.69 5.41 17.78
CA ASP A 111 -10.12 5.15 16.44
C ASP A 111 -8.80 5.90 16.21
N LEU A 112 -7.99 6.08 17.26
CA LEU A 112 -6.73 6.81 17.21
C LEU A 112 -5.53 5.92 17.52
N LEU A 113 -4.49 6.06 16.71
CA LEU A 113 -3.20 5.40 16.87
C LEU A 113 -2.09 6.46 16.95
N SER A 114 -1.19 6.32 17.93
CA SER A 114 0.06 7.07 17.92
C SER A 114 1.13 6.32 17.13
N ILE A 115 1.82 7.01 16.23
CA ILE A 115 2.95 6.43 15.48
C ILE A 115 4.29 6.53 16.25
N GLY A 116 4.26 7.17 17.42
CA GLY A 116 5.42 7.40 18.28
C GLY A 116 5.34 6.56 19.55
N GLY A 117 5.49 7.22 20.70
CA GLY A 117 5.26 6.59 22.01
C GLY A 117 3.99 7.08 22.68
N LYS A 118 3.69 6.48 23.84
CA LYS A 118 2.41 6.63 24.53
C LYS A 118 2.02 8.07 24.78
N THR A 119 0.80 8.40 24.37
CA THR A 119 0.25 9.74 24.46
C THR A 119 -1.19 9.73 24.94
N LYS A 120 -1.56 10.72 25.76
CA LYS A 120 -2.95 10.92 26.22
C LYS A 120 -3.90 11.38 25.11
N LYS A 121 -3.35 11.74 23.94
CA LYS A 121 -4.10 12.21 22.78
C LYS A 121 -4.93 11.12 22.10
N THR A 122 -4.59 9.83 22.31
CA THR A 122 -5.39 8.72 21.82
C THR A 122 -6.63 8.46 22.68
N GLY A 123 -6.82 9.15 23.82
CA GLY A 123 -8.01 9.05 24.67
C GLY A 123 -7.74 8.39 26.02
N ALA A 124 -8.82 7.96 26.68
CA ALA A 124 -8.72 7.23 27.94
C ALA A 124 -8.23 5.81 27.71
N ASP A 125 -7.30 5.35 28.57
CA ASP A 125 -6.73 4.01 28.47
C ASP A 125 -7.81 2.93 28.74
N PRO A 126 -7.82 1.82 27.98
CA PRO A 126 -8.71 0.71 28.23
C PRO A 126 -8.36 -0.01 29.55
N PRO A 127 -9.29 -0.79 30.11
CA PRO A 127 -8.99 -1.61 31.28
C PRO A 127 -7.92 -2.67 30.95
N PRO A 128 -7.04 -3.02 31.91
CA PRO A 128 -6.10 -4.12 31.73
C PRO A 128 -6.82 -5.42 31.35
N PRO A 129 -6.24 -6.29 30.49
CA PRO A 129 -4.85 -6.31 30.03
C PRO A 129 -4.60 -5.55 28.73
N ALA A 130 -5.60 -4.85 28.17
CA ALA A 130 -5.44 -4.11 26.93
C ALA A 130 -4.46 -2.95 27.14
N ILE A 131 -3.58 -2.74 26.16
CA ILE A 131 -2.60 -1.67 26.16
C ILE A 131 -2.94 -0.67 25.04
N VAL A 132 -2.53 0.57 25.23
CA VAL A 132 -2.47 1.58 24.16
C VAL A 132 -1.09 2.23 24.21
N GLY A 133 -0.45 2.23 23.05
CA GLY A 133 0.93 2.63 22.84
C GLY A 133 1.12 4.12 22.68
#